data_AF-A0AAP2E0L9-F1
#
_entry.id   AF-A0AAP2E0L9-F1
#
_cell.length_a   1.000
_cell.length_b   1.000
_cell.length_c   1.000
_cell.angle_alpha   90.00
_cell.angle_beta   90.00
_cell.angle_gamma   90.00
#
_symmetry.space_group_name_H-M   'P 1'
#
loop_
_entity.id
_entity.type
_entity.pdbx_description
1 polymer ?
#
loop_
_entity_poly.entity_id
_entity_poly.type
_entity_poly.pdbx_seq_one_letter_code
_entity_poly.pdbx_strand_id
1 'polypeptide(L)'
;MIGWLIAGWFLLFVFFCQYKVAGMLRYLKHFYEKGLLPDADYKALKGKWSGQTRFYVKLPDHRQYAALYADPGFAQFTTLVRFATVFFVVTAIMILWKLGS
;
A
#
# COMPACT_ATOMS: atom_id res chain seq x y z
N MET A 1 -9.69 9.38 27.31
CA MET A 1 -10.10 9.73 25.93
C MET A 1 -9.03 9.43 24.88
N ILE A 2 -7.75 9.74 25.11
CA ILE A 2 -6.65 9.53 24.14
C ILE A 2 -6.45 8.05 23.72
N GLY A 3 -6.59 7.08 24.64
CA GLY A 3 -6.45 5.65 24.31
C GLY A 3 -7.43 5.16 23.23
N TRP A 4 -8.66 5.67 23.22
CA TRP A 4 -9.67 5.34 22.21
C TRP A 4 -9.34 5.95 20.84
N LEU A 5 -8.72 7.13 20.80
CA LEU A 5 -8.25 7.77 19.57
C LEU A 5 -7.10 6.98 18.94
N ILE A 6 -6.16 6.49 19.75
CA ILE A 6 -5.03 5.67 19.28
C ILE A 6 -5.54 4.32 18.76
N ALA A 7 -6.45 3.66 19.49
CA ALA A 7 -7.04 2.40 19.06
C ALA A 7 -7.83 2.56 17.75
N GLY A 8 -8.65 3.62 17.62
CA GLY A 8 -9.38 3.94 16.40
C GLY A 8 -8.46 4.23 15.21
N TRP A 9 -7.39 4.99 15.43
CA TRP A 9 -6.38 5.27 14.41
C TRP A 9 -5.65 3.99 13.96
N PHE A 10 -5.30 3.11 14.90
CA PHE A 10 -4.65 1.84 14.59
C PHE A 10 -5.56 0.91 13.78
N LEU A 11 -6.86 0.84 14.11
CA LEU A 11 -7.84 0.08 13.31
C LEU A 11 -7.97 0.62 11.89
N LEU A 12 -8.02 1.96 11.73
CA LEU A 12 -8.02 2.61 10.42
C LEU A 12 -6.75 2.28 9.62
N PHE A 13 -5.59 2.27 10.28
CA PHE A 13 -4.32 1.90 9.67
C PHE A 13 -4.32 0.44 9.20
N VAL A 14 -4.80 -0.48 10.04
CA VAL A 14 -4.91 -1.91 9.68
C VAL A 14 -5.85 -2.10 8.48
N PHE A 15 -7.02 -1.44 8.48
CA PHE A 15 -7.96 -1.50 7.37
C PHE A 15 -7.34 -0.94 6.08
N PHE A 16 -6.64 0.18 6.16
CA PHE A 16 -5.90 0.76 5.05
C PHE A 16 -4.85 -0.21 4.49
N CYS A 17 -4.09 -0.89 5.35
CA CYS A 17 -3.12 -1.90 4.91
C CYS A 17 -3.79 -3.07 4.18
N GLN A 18 -4.94 -3.55 4.67
CA GLN A 18 -5.70 -4.61 3.99
C GLN A 18 -6.22 -4.15 2.63
N TYR A 19 -6.80 -2.95 2.56
CA TYR A 19 -7.26 -2.33 1.31
C TYR A 19 -6.11 -2.20 0.29
N LYS A 20 -4.95 -1.68 0.72
CA LYS A 20 -3.75 -1.54 -0.10
C LYS A 20 -3.29 -2.89 -0.68
N VAL A 21 -3.24 -3.93 0.14
CA VAL A 21 -2.81 -5.27 -0.31
C VAL A 21 -3.81 -5.88 -1.28
N ALA A 22 -5.09 -5.85 -0.94
CA ALA A 22 -6.15 -6.39 -1.78
C ALA A 22 -6.23 -5.68 -3.14
N GLY A 23 -6.12 -4.35 -3.14
CA GLY A 23 -6.07 -3.53 -4.35
C GLY A 23 -4.86 -3.90 -5.21
N MET A 24 -3.67 -3.97 -4.63
CA MET A 24 -2.46 -4.32 -5.37
C MET A 24 -2.55 -5.73 -5.99
N LEU A 25 -3.00 -6.73 -5.24
CA LEU A 25 -3.19 -8.09 -5.78
C LEU A 25 -4.20 -8.14 -6.92
N ARG A 26 -5.28 -7.35 -6.83
CA ARG A 26 -6.28 -7.23 -7.90
C ARG A 26 -5.69 -6.61 -9.16
N TYR A 27 -4.92 -5.52 -9.02
CA TYR A 27 -4.24 -4.90 -10.15
C TYR A 27 -3.18 -5.82 -10.78
N LEU A 28 -2.33 -6.46 -9.97
CA LEU A 28 -1.33 -7.40 -10.47
C LEU A 28 -1.96 -8.54 -11.27
N LYS A 29 -3.08 -9.11 -10.78
CA LYS A 29 -3.84 -10.13 -11.51
C LYS A 29 -4.41 -9.58 -12.82
N HIS A 30 -5.02 -8.40 -12.79
CA HIS A 30 -5.57 -7.74 -13.99
C HIS A 30 -4.52 -7.47 -15.07
N PHE A 31 -3.33 -6.98 -14.68
CA PHE A 31 -2.24 -6.72 -15.62
C PHE A 31 -1.62 -8.01 -16.17
N TYR A 32 -1.55 -9.05 -15.34
CA TYR A 32 -1.13 -10.38 -15.78
C TYR A 32 -2.10 -10.97 -16.81
N GLU A 33 -3.42 -10.88 -16.56
CA GLU A 33 -4.46 -11.35 -17.49
C GLU A 33 -4.44 -10.57 -18.82
N LYS A 34 -3.99 -9.32 -18.81
CA LYS A 34 -3.79 -8.50 -20.02
C LYS A 34 -2.45 -8.74 -20.75
N GLY A 35 -1.58 -9.60 -20.22
CA GLY A 35 -0.24 -9.83 -20.77
C GLY A 35 0.73 -8.66 -20.60
N LEU A 36 0.41 -7.68 -19.75
CA LEU A 36 1.25 -6.50 -19.47
C LEU A 36 2.32 -6.77 -18.39
N LEU A 37 2.21 -7.91 -17.71
CA LEU A 37 3.13 -8.33 -16.66
C LEU A 37 3.63 -9.75 -16.95
N PRO A 38 4.95 -9.96 -17.12
CA PRO A 38 5.54 -11.29 -17.31
C PRO A 38 5.23 -12.22 -16.12
N ASP A 39 5.08 -13.53 -16.36
CA ASP A 39 4.76 -14.50 -15.30
C ASP A 39 5.80 -14.51 -14.16
N ALA A 40 7.08 -14.33 -14.49
CA ALA A 40 8.15 -14.24 -13.52
C ALA A 40 7.97 -13.02 -12.58
N ASP A 41 7.66 -11.85 -13.14
CA ASP A 41 7.40 -10.62 -12.38
C ASP A 41 6.10 -10.71 -11.58
N TYR A 42 5.05 -11.31 -12.16
CA TYR A 42 3.79 -11.55 -11.48
C TYR A 42 3.99 -12.43 -10.25
N LYS A 43 4.68 -13.57 -10.36
CA LYS A 43 4.97 -14.44 -9.22
C LYS A 43 5.82 -13.76 -8.15
N ALA A 44 6.86 -13.02 -8.57
CA ALA A 44 7.73 -12.28 -7.65
C ALA A 44 6.96 -11.19 -6.88
N LEU A 45 6.15 -10.39 -7.58
CA LEU A 45 5.33 -9.34 -6.96
C LEU A 45 4.22 -9.95 -6.12
N LYS A 46 3.46 -10.90 -6.64
CA LYS A 46 2.41 -11.60 -5.89
C LYS A 46 2.97 -12.18 -4.59
N GLY A 47 4.13 -12.84 -4.63
CA GLY A 47 4.79 -13.39 -3.43
C GLY A 47 5.12 -12.33 -2.38
N LYS A 48 5.67 -11.18 -2.80
CA LYS A 48 5.96 -10.04 -1.91
C LYS A 48 4.70 -9.46 -1.26
N TRP A 49 3.60 -9.42 -2.00
CA TRP A 49 2.33 -8.85 -1.54
C TRP A 49 1.42 -9.87 -0.83
N SER A 50 1.62 -11.18 -1.01
CA SER A 50 0.88 -12.24 -0.32
C SER A 50 1.49 -12.63 1.03
N GLY A 51 2.80 -12.40 1.24
CA GLY A 51 3.55 -12.78 2.44
C GLY A 51 3.23 -11.96 3.70
N GLN A 52 3.90 -12.29 4.83
CA GLN A 52 3.72 -11.63 6.14
C GLN A 52 4.21 -10.16 6.18
N THR A 53 4.99 -9.70 5.21
CA THR A 53 5.56 -8.34 5.14
C THR A 53 4.62 -7.28 4.55
N ARG A 54 3.29 -7.48 4.68
CA ARG A 54 2.22 -6.64 4.09
C ARG A 54 2.33 -5.15 4.43
N PHE A 55 2.91 -4.83 5.58
CA PHE A 55 2.98 -3.49 6.14
C PHE A 55 4.11 -2.63 5.57
N TYR A 56 5.21 -3.25 5.13
CA TYR A 56 6.43 -2.54 4.71
C TYR A 56 6.80 -2.71 3.24
N VAL A 57 5.97 -3.40 2.45
CA VAL A 57 6.23 -3.58 1.03
C VAL A 57 6.12 -2.22 0.32
N LYS A 58 7.26 -1.79 -0.22
CA LYS A 58 7.37 -0.62 -1.10
C LYS A 58 6.51 -0.85 -2.34
N LEU A 59 5.89 0.22 -2.82
CA LEU A 59 5.20 0.20 -4.11
C LEU A 59 6.17 -0.18 -5.24
N PRO A 60 5.70 -0.86 -6.29
CA PRO A 60 6.53 -1.19 -7.46
C PRO A 60 7.18 0.07 -8.01
N ASP A 61 8.46 -0.01 -8.37
CA ASP A 61 9.20 1.13 -8.88
C ASP A 61 8.59 1.63 -10.20
N HIS A 62 8.43 2.94 -10.33
CA HIS A 62 7.81 3.54 -11.51
C HIS A 62 8.64 3.30 -12.79
N ARG A 63 9.96 3.23 -12.69
CA ARG A 63 10.85 2.99 -13.84
C ARG A 63 10.79 1.55 -14.29
N GLN A 64 10.76 0.61 -13.34
CA GLN A 64 10.73 -0.82 -13.64
C GLN A 64 9.37 -1.28 -14.18
N TYR A 65 8.28 -0.65 -13.72
CA TYR A 65 6.92 -1.03 -14.06
C TYR A 65 6.13 0.10 -14.74
N ALA A 66 6.80 0.86 -15.63
CA ALA A 66 6.20 2.01 -16.32
C ALA A 66 4.88 1.67 -17.05
N ALA A 67 4.78 0.47 -17.62
CA ALA A 67 3.56 -0.02 -18.27
C ALA A 67 2.36 -0.16 -17.31
N LEU A 68 2.60 -0.47 -16.04
CA LEU A 68 1.54 -0.51 -15.02
C LEU A 68 1.08 0.91 -14.65
N TYR A 69 2.03 1.84 -14.54
CA TYR A 69 1.76 3.25 -14.22
C TYR A 69 1.16 4.04 -15.40
N ALA A 70 1.18 3.48 -16.61
CA ALA A 70 0.44 4.02 -17.75
C ALA A 70 -1.09 3.85 -17.59
N ASP A 71 -1.55 2.92 -16.76
CA ASP A 71 -2.97 2.78 -16.43
C ASP A 71 -3.40 3.87 -15.42
N PRO A 72 -4.38 4.74 -15.76
CA PRO A 72 -4.81 5.82 -14.88
C PRO A 72 -5.33 5.33 -13.53
N GLY A 73 -5.99 4.17 -13.50
CA GLY A 73 -6.54 3.58 -12.28
C GLY A 73 -5.43 3.13 -11.33
N PHE A 74 -4.41 2.46 -11.85
CA PHE A 74 -3.25 2.06 -11.05
C PHE A 74 -2.41 3.26 -10.58
N ALA A 75 -2.22 4.27 -11.43
CA ALA A 75 -1.51 5.50 -11.07
C ALA A 75 -2.22 6.26 -9.93
N GLN A 76 -3.55 6.39 -9.99
CA GLN A 76 -4.34 7.00 -8.93
C GLN A 76 -4.30 6.17 -7.65
N PHE A 77 -4.45 4.85 -7.74
CA PHE A 77 -4.36 3.95 -6.59
C PHE A 77 -3.02 4.07 -5.87
N THR A 78 -1.91 3.99 -6.60
CA THR A 78 -0.57 4.11 -6.02
C THR A 78 -0.32 5.49 -5.41
N THR A 79 -0.85 6.55 -6.02
CA THR A 79 -0.80 7.92 -5.47
C THR A 79 -1.58 8.05 -4.17
N LEU A 80 -2.82 7.55 -4.12
CA LEU A 80 -3.64 7.55 -2.91
C LEU A 80 -2.96 6.76 -1.78
N VAL A 81 -2.39 5.60 -2.09
CA VAL A 81 -1.62 4.81 -1.13
C VAL A 81 -0.42 5.58 -0.59
N ARG A 82 0.30 6.35 -1.42
CA ARG A 82 1.43 7.19 -0.97
C ARG A 82 0.95 8.29 -0.01
N PHE A 83 -0.07 9.05 -0.39
CA PHE A 83 -0.63 10.11 0.46
C PHE A 83 -1.11 9.58 1.80
N ALA A 84 -1.88 8.48 1.79
CA ALA A 84 -2.35 7.84 3.00
C ALA A 84 -1.18 7.35 3.87
N THR A 85 -0.15 6.74 3.28
CA THR A 85 1.05 6.31 4.04
C THR A 85 1.74 7.48 4.74
N VAL A 86 1.94 8.61 4.04
CA VAL A 86 2.53 9.82 4.62
C VAL A 86 1.66 10.36 5.74
N PHE A 87 0.35 10.46 5.53
CA PHE A 87 -0.62 10.90 6.53
C PHE A 87 -0.57 10.05 7.81
N PHE A 88 -0.58 8.72 7.67
CA PHE A 88 -0.48 7.81 8.81
C PHE A 88 0.86 8.00 9.53
N VAL A 89 1.99 8.07 8.83
CA VAL A 89 3.31 8.26 9.46
C VAL A 89 3.39 9.59 10.23
N VAL A 90 2.99 10.71 9.61
CA VAL A 90 3.01 12.03 10.25
C VAL A 90 2.10 12.05 11.48
N THR A 91 0.89 11.49 11.36
CA THR A 91 -0.05 11.40 12.49
C THR A 91 0.49 10.55 13.63
N ALA A 92 1.13 9.43 13.32
CA ALA A 92 1.79 8.59 14.33
C ALA A 92 2.90 9.35 15.07
N ILE A 93 3.73 10.11 14.35
CA ILE A 93 4.79 10.95 14.95
C ILE A 93 4.17 12.03 15.86
N MET A 94 3.11 12.71 15.43
CA MET A 94 2.42 13.72 16.26
C MET A 94 1.84 13.12 17.54
N ILE A 95 1.23 11.93 17.46
CA ILE A 95 0.71 11.20 18.62
C ILE A 95 1.86 10.84 19.58
N LEU A 96 2.96 10.28 19.06
CA LEU A 96 4.13 9.91 19.86
C LEU A 96 4.76 11.13 20.55
N TRP A 97 4.92 12.24 19.82
CA TRP A 97 5.43 13.49 20.39
C TRP A 97 4.53 14.02 21.50
N LYS A 98 3.21 13.95 21.33
CA LYS A 98 2.24 14.40 22.34
C LYS A 98 2.19 13.53 23.60
N LEU A 99 2.59 12.26 23.50
CA LEU A 99 2.66 11.33 24.65
C LEU A 99 3.96 11.45 25.44
N GLY A 100 5.04 11.97 24.83
CA GLY A 100 6.34 12.15 25.47
C GLY A 100 6.57 13.53 26.09
N SER A 101 5.66 14.49 25.87
CA SER A 101 5.64 15.83 26.48
C SER A 101 4.63 15.90 27.62
#